data_AF-A0A5D3KBM8-F1
#
_entry.id   AF-A0A5D3KBM8-F1
#
_cell.length_a   1.000
_cell.length_b   1.000
_cell.length_c   1.000
_cell.angle_alpha   90.00
_cell.angle_beta   90.00
_cell.angle_gamma   90.00
#
_symmetry.space_group_name_H-M   'P 1'
#
loop_
_entity.id
_entity.type
_entity.pdbx_description
1 polymer ?
#
loop_
_entity_poly.entity_id
_entity_poly.type
_entity_poly.pdbx_seq_one_letter_code
_entity_poly.pdbx_strand_id
1 'polypeptide(L)'
;MKSRDTLIRLKKFQVDEKRRRVAQIESMIADFQRMSTDLDREIQTEQDRAGINDPAHFAYPTYAKAAIQRRENLTRSADELRGQLEEAKAALGEAFEELKKVELLDERDQARERAEENAREQADLDSIGLMRSRIGAVA
;
A
#
# COMPACT_ATOMS: atom_id res chain seq x y z
N MET A 1 -6.95 4.54 26.67
CA MET A 1 -6.11 3.50 26.04
C MET A 1 -6.87 2.54 25.09
N LYS A 2 -7.81 1.68 25.52
CA LYS A 2 -8.41 0.60 24.67
C LYS A 2 -9.07 1.04 23.34
N SER A 3 -9.73 2.20 23.32
CA SER A 3 -10.38 2.72 22.12
C SER A 3 -9.38 3.13 21.02
N ARG A 4 -8.18 3.57 21.41
CA ARG A 4 -7.17 4.11 20.50
C ARG A 4 -6.30 3.03 19.87
N ASP A 5 -5.94 2.02 20.63
CA ASP A 5 -5.31 0.79 20.11
C ASP A 5 -6.22 0.11 19.06
N THR A 6 -7.53 0.09 19.31
CA THR A 6 -8.51 -0.41 18.33
C THR A 6 -8.51 0.44 17.05
N LEU A 7 -8.41 1.77 17.17
CA LEU A 7 -8.33 2.67 16.02
C LEU A 7 -7.02 2.47 15.22
N ILE A 8 -5.88 2.32 15.89
CA ILE A 8 -4.59 2.02 15.24
C ILE A 8 -4.68 0.70 14.46
N ARG A 9 -5.24 -0.35 15.09
CA ARG A 9 -5.45 -1.64 14.40
C ARG A 9 -6.36 -1.53 13.19
N LEU A 10 -7.44 -0.76 13.29
CA LEU A 10 -8.32 -0.49 12.15
C LEU A 10 -7.57 0.23 11.02
N LYS A 11 -6.77 1.25 11.33
CA LYS A 11 -5.97 1.98 10.33
C LYS A 11 -4.90 1.10 9.67
N LYS A 12 -4.23 0.23 10.43
CA LYS A 12 -3.30 -0.77 9.88
C LYS A 12 -4.00 -1.70 8.90
N PHE A 13 -5.18 -2.19 9.26
CA PHE A 13 -5.98 -3.03 8.36
C PHE A 13 -6.35 -2.29 7.06
N GLN A 14 -6.75 -1.02 7.14
CA GLN A 14 -7.05 -0.20 5.95
C GLN A 14 -5.81 -0.04 5.04
N VAL A 15 -4.64 0.24 5.62
CA VAL A 15 -3.38 0.32 4.88
C VAL A 15 -3.07 -1.01 4.18
N ASP A 16 -3.18 -2.13 4.88
CA ASP A 16 -2.92 -3.45 4.32
C ASP A 16 -3.89 -3.81 3.19
N GLU A 17 -5.17 -3.46 3.32
CA GLU A 17 -6.17 -3.64 2.29
C GLU A 17 -5.84 -2.83 1.03
N LYS A 18 -5.50 -1.54 1.18
CA LYS A 18 -5.09 -0.69 0.06
C LYS A 18 -3.80 -1.19 -0.60
N ARG A 19 -2.85 -1.68 0.19
CA ARG A 19 -1.60 -2.27 -0.32
C ARG A 19 -1.86 -3.52 -1.15
N ARG A 20 -2.76 -4.40 -0.69
CA ARG A 20 -3.20 -5.57 -1.48
C ARG A 20 -3.87 -5.16 -2.78
N ARG A 21 -4.68 -4.09 -2.76
CA ARG A 21 -5.32 -3.58 -3.97
C ARG A 21 -4.30 -3.08 -5.00
N VAL A 22 -3.29 -2.32 -4.56
CA VAL A 22 -2.17 -1.89 -5.42
C VAL A 22 -1.48 -3.11 -6.05
N ALA A 23 -1.07 -4.08 -5.22
CA ALA A 23 -0.39 -5.28 -5.70
C ALA A 23 -1.23 -6.09 -6.70
N GLN A 24 -2.56 -6.16 -6.50
CA GLN A 24 -3.47 -6.83 -7.43
C GLN A 24 -3.49 -6.14 -8.80
N ILE A 25 -3.57 -4.81 -8.83
CA ILE A 25 -3.58 -4.04 -10.08
C ILE A 25 -2.23 -4.20 -10.80
N GLU A 26 -1.12 -4.13 -10.08
CA GLU A 26 0.23 -4.35 -10.64
C GLU A 26 0.36 -5.75 -11.27
N SER A 27 -0.14 -6.79 -10.59
CA SER A 27 -0.15 -8.15 -11.13
C SER A 27 -0.97 -8.24 -12.43
N MET A 28 -2.16 -7.62 -12.45
CA MET A 28 -3.01 -7.63 -13.65
C MET A 28 -2.35 -6.93 -14.84
N ILE A 29 -1.68 -5.79 -14.60
CA ILE A 29 -0.91 -5.08 -15.62
C ILE A 29 0.21 -5.97 -16.17
N ALA A 30 0.97 -6.63 -15.28
CA ALA A 30 2.06 -7.52 -15.67
C ALA A 30 1.55 -8.70 -16.52
N ASP A 31 0.39 -9.27 -16.18
CA ASP A 31 -0.23 -10.35 -16.94
C ASP A 31 -0.67 -9.89 -18.33
N PHE A 32 -1.28 -8.70 -18.46
CA PHE A 32 -1.65 -8.13 -19.77
C PHE A 32 -0.44 -7.83 -20.66
N GLN A 33 0.66 -7.36 -20.08
CA GLN A 33 1.92 -7.13 -20.79
C GLN A 33 2.55 -8.43 -21.28
N ARG A 34 2.52 -9.48 -20.44
CA ARG A 34 2.98 -10.82 -20.82
C ARG A 34 2.16 -11.37 -21.98
N MET A 35 0.83 -11.35 -21.86
CA MET A 35 -0.08 -11.80 -22.92
C MET A 35 0.08 -11.02 -24.23
N SER A 36 0.33 -9.70 -24.16
CA SER A 36 0.60 -8.89 -25.35
C SER A 36 1.89 -9.32 -26.04
N THR A 37 2.94 -9.60 -25.26
CA THR A 37 4.22 -10.09 -25.78
C THR A 37 4.09 -11.47 -26.42
N ASP A 38 3.28 -12.35 -25.83
CA ASP A 38 3.02 -13.67 -26.40
C ASP A 38 2.26 -13.56 -27.72
N LEU A 39 1.26 -12.67 -27.81
CA LEU A 39 0.56 -12.38 -29.06
C LEU A 39 1.49 -11.80 -30.13
N ASP A 40 2.45 -10.95 -29.77
CA ASP A 40 3.45 -10.45 -30.73
C ASP A 40 4.28 -11.58 -31.36
N ARG A 41 4.67 -12.57 -30.56
CA ARG A 41 5.39 -13.75 -31.07
C ARG A 41 4.51 -14.62 -31.97
N GLU A 42 3.25 -14.80 -31.60
CA GLU A 42 2.27 -15.53 -32.42
C GLU A 42 2.02 -14.83 -33.76
N ILE A 43 1.87 -13.51 -33.75
CA ILE A 43 1.72 -12.69 -34.96
C ILE A 43 2.91 -12.89 -35.87
N GLN A 44 4.14 -12.77 -35.35
CA GLN A 44 5.35 -12.93 -36.15
C GLN A 44 5.45 -14.34 -36.75
N THR A 45 5.16 -15.37 -35.93
CA THR A 45 5.19 -16.77 -36.38
C THR A 45 4.20 -17.00 -37.52
N GLU A 46 3.01 -16.44 -37.43
CA GLU A 46 1.98 -16.59 -38.46
C GLU A 46 2.31 -15.79 -39.74
N GLN A 47 2.88 -14.59 -39.59
CA GLN A 47 3.39 -13.79 -40.71
C GLN A 47 4.51 -14.51 -41.47
N ASP A 48 5.51 -15.04 -40.75
CA ASP A 48 6.62 -15.78 -41.33
C ASP A 48 6.14 -17.05 -42.05
N ARG A 49 5.17 -17.76 -41.45
CA ARG A 49 4.56 -18.95 -42.05
C ARG A 49 3.82 -18.63 -43.35
N ALA A 50 3.11 -17.51 -43.40
CA ALA A 50 2.37 -17.08 -44.58
C ALA A 50 3.26 -16.38 -45.63
N GLY A 51 4.43 -15.89 -45.23
CA GLY A 51 5.30 -15.03 -46.05
C GLY A 51 4.68 -13.66 -46.36
N ILE A 52 3.69 -13.22 -45.56
CA ILE A 52 2.94 -11.97 -45.77
C ILE A 52 2.96 -11.18 -44.47
N ASN A 53 3.74 -10.10 -44.46
CA ASN A 53 3.94 -9.27 -43.26
C ASN A 53 3.12 -7.99 -43.30
N ASP A 54 2.63 -7.57 -44.47
CA ASP A 54 1.82 -6.36 -44.63
C ASP A 54 0.36 -6.62 -44.20
N PRO A 55 -0.14 -6.00 -43.10
CA PRO A 55 -1.51 -6.17 -42.64
C PRO A 55 -2.58 -5.67 -43.63
N ALA A 56 -2.21 -4.82 -44.60
CA ALA A 56 -3.10 -4.34 -45.65
C ALA A 56 -3.22 -5.32 -46.83
N HIS A 57 -2.36 -6.34 -46.89
CA HIS A 57 -2.39 -7.34 -47.95
C HIS A 57 -3.70 -8.14 -47.91
N PHE A 58 -4.33 -8.37 -49.07
CA PHE A 58 -5.64 -9.02 -49.14
C PHE A 58 -5.63 -10.44 -48.54
N ALA A 59 -4.49 -11.14 -48.68
CA ALA A 59 -4.26 -12.49 -48.14
C ALA A 59 -3.55 -12.48 -46.78
N TYR A 60 -3.53 -11.35 -46.07
CA TYR A 60 -2.95 -11.30 -44.74
C TYR A 60 -3.65 -12.30 -43.80
N PRO A 61 -2.92 -13.08 -42.99
CA PRO A 61 -3.52 -14.12 -42.17
C PRO A 61 -4.59 -13.58 -41.23
N THR A 62 -5.78 -14.17 -41.28
CA THR A 62 -6.92 -13.77 -40.43
C THR A 62 -6.59 -13.91 -38.95
N TYR A 63 -5.82 -14.94 -38.60
CA TYR A 63 -5.32 -15.15 -37.24
C TYR A 63 -4.41 -14.00 -36.79
N ALA A 64 -3.39 -13.66 -37.58
CA ALA A 64 -2.49 -12.55 -37.26
C ALA A 64 -3.25 -11.22 -37.11
N LYS A 65 -4.28 -10.98 -37.94
CA LYS A 65 -5.14 -9.79 -37.82
C LYS A 65 -5.94 -9.78 -36.52
N ALA A 66 -6.54 -10.91 -36.13
CA ALA A 66 -7.27 -11.03 -34.87
C ALA A 66 -6.35 -10.89 -33.65
N ALA A 67 -5.14 -11.46 -33.72
CA ALA A 67 -4.13 -11.36 -32.67
C ALA A 67 -3.66 -9.91 -32.47
N ILE A 68 -3.45 -9.14 -33.55
CA ILE A 68 -3.15 -7.70 -33.48
C ILE A 68 -4.25 -6.96 -32.72
N GLN A 69 -5.52 -7.19 -33.09
CA GLN A 69 -6.64 -6.51 -32.43
C GLN A 69 -6.72 -6.87 -30.93
N ARG A 70 -6.46 -8.13 -30.59
CA ARG A 70 -6.45 -8.59 -29.19
C ARG A 70 -5.31 -7.95 -28.39
N ARG A 71 -4.11 -7.85 -28.97
CA ARG A 71 -2.96 -7.17 -28.36
C ARG A 71 -3.25 -5.69 -28.11
N GLU A 72 -3.86 -5.00 -29.07
CA GLU A 72 -4.28 -3.60 -28.90
C GLU A 72 -5.30 -3.44 -27.77
N ASN A 73 -6.25 -4.37 -27.65
CA ASN A 73 -7.21 -4.37 -26.54
C ASN A 73 -6.50 -4.55 -25.20
N LEU A 74 -5.57 -5.52 -25.09
CA LEU A 74 -4.79 -5.75 -23.87
C LEU A 74 -3.94 -4.54 -23.50
N THR A 75 -3.33 -3.88 -24.49
CA THR A 75 -2.53 -2.67 -24.28
C THR A 75 -3.39 -1.54 -23.71
N ARG A 76 -4.56 -1.28 -24.33
CA ARG A 76 -5.50 -0.28 -23.80
C ARG A 76 -5.98 -0.60 -22.39
N SER A 77 -6.33 -1.86 -22.12
CA SER A 77 -6.74 -2.27 -20.77
C SER A 77 -5.60 -2.13 -19.75
N ALA A 78 -4.34 -2.38 -20.15
CA ALA A 78 -3.18 -2.14 -19.28
C ALA A 78 -2.97 -0.65 -18.99
N ASP A 79 -3.19 0.22 -19.99
CA ASP A 79 -3.10 1.68 -19.82
C ASP A 79 -4.21 2.23 -18.91
N GLU A 80 -5.43 1.74 -19.05
CA GLU A 80 -6.53 2.07 -18.13
C GLU A 80 -6.21 1.62 -16.69
N LEU A 81 -5.67 0.41 -16.52
CA LEU A 81 -5.24 -0.07 -15.21
C LEU A 81 -4.09 0.75 -14.62
N ARG A 82 -3.19 1.33 -15.43
CA ARG A 82 -2.16 2.25 -14.94
C ARG A 82 -2.78 3.50 -14.33
N GLY A 83 -3.84 4.04 -14.93
CA GLY A 83 -4.60 5.14 -14.32
C GLY A 83 -5.17 4.76 -12.95
N GLN A 84 -5.83 3.59 -12.88
CA GLN A 84 -6.36 3.06 -11.61
C GLN A 84 -5.28 2.75 -10.57
N LEU A 85 -4.08 2.36 -11.02
CA LEU A 85 -2.93 2.08 -10.14
C LEU A 85 -2.47 3.36 -9.44
N GLU A 86 -2.39 4.48 -10.17
CA GLU A 86 -1.97 5.75 -9.59
C GLU A 86 -2.99 6.25 -8.56
N GLU A 87 -4.29 6.11 -8.84
CA GLU A 87 -5.36 6.38 -7.85
C GLU A 87 -5.25 5.48 -6.62
N ALA A 88 -4.99 4.18 -6.80
CA ALA A 88 -4.84 3.23 -5.71
C ALA A 88 -3.59 3.52 -4.85
N LYS A 89 -2.49 3.94 -5.47
CA LYS A 89 -1.26 4.36 -4.77
C LYS A 89 -1.48 5.65 -3.99
N ALA A 90 -2.20 6.63 -4.55
CA ALA A 90 -2.58 7.85 -3.85
C ALA A 90 -3.40 7.52 -2.60
N ALA A 91 -4.45 6.68 -2.74
CA ALA A 91 -5.27 6.23 -1.62
C ALA A 91 -4.48 5.44 -0.56
N LEU A 92 -3.48 4.65 -0.98
CA LEU A 92 -2.57 3.98 -0.06
C LEU A 92 -1.72 4.99 0.73
N GLY A 93 -1.18 6.00 0.04
CA GLY A 93 -0.41 7.08 0.67
C GLY A 93 -1.23 7.84 1.71
N GLU A 94 -2.48 8.21 1.37
CA GLU A 94 -3.41 8.84 2.31
C GLU A 94 -3.66 7.97 3.55
N ALA A 95 -3.92 6.68 3.36
CA ALA A 95 -4.15 5.75 4.48
C ALA A 95 -2.91 5.63 5.39
N PHE A 96 -1.70 5.66 4.82
CA PHE A 96 -0.45 5.66 5.58
C PHE A 96 -0.27 6.93 6.41
N GLU A 97 -0.54 8.11 5.83
CA GLU A 97 -0.46 9.38 6.55
C GLU A 97 -1.48 9.45 7.70
N GLU A 98 -2.70 8.94 7.49
CA GLU A 98 -3.70 8.84 8.54
C GLU A 98 -3.27 7.90 9.67
N LEU A 99 -2.72 6.73 9.35
CA LEU A 99 -2.17 5.81 10.36
C LEU A 99 -1.08 6.49 11.18
N LYS A 100 -0.10 7.12 10.52
CA LYS A 100 1.02 7.79 11.16
C LYS A 100 0.56 8.92 12.08
N LYS A 101 -0.45 9.69 11.67
CA LYS A 101 -1.05 10.73 12.51
C LYS A 101 -1.63 10.16 13.80
N VAL A 102 -2.33 9.03 13.73
CA VAL A 102 -2.90 8.38 14.92
C VAL A 102 -1.80 7.82 15.83
N GLU A 103 -0.78 7.19 15.25
CA GLU A 103 0.37 6.64 16.01
C GLU A 103 1.15 7.74 16.74
N LEU A 104 1.49 8.84 16.07
CA LEU A 104 2.19 9.98 16.71
C LEU A 104 1.40 10.60 17.85
N LEU A 105 0.08 10.71 17.68
CA LEU A 105 -0.78 11.22 18.74
C LEU A 105 -0.78 10.25 19.93
N ASP A 106 -0.81 8.94 19.71
CA ASP A 106 -0.77 7.93 20.77
C ASP A 106 0.58 7.96 21.52
N GLU A 107 1.70 8.05 20.81
CA GLU A 107 3.04 8.19 21.41
C GLU A 107 3.14 9.42 22.32
N ARG A 108 2.64 10.58 21.86
CA ARG A 108 2.60 11.81 22.65
C ARG A 108 1.80 11.63 23.95
N ASP A 109 0.65 10.97 23.85
CA ASP A 109 -0.22 10.79 25.01
C ASP A 109 0.38 9.80 26.00
N GLN A 110 0.99 8.70 25.54
CA GLN A 110 1.76 7.79 26.39
C GLN A 110 2.94 8.49 27.07
N ALA A 111 3.63 9.41 26.39
CA ALA A 111 4.72 10.17 26.98
C ALA A 111 4.22 11.11 28.09
N ARG A 112 3.04 11.70 27.93
CA ARG A 112 2.39 12.50 28.96
C ARG A 112 1.98 11.65 30.17
N GLU A 113 1.32 10.52 29.94
CA GLU A 113 0.92 9.60 31.01
C GLU A 113 2.15 9.13 31.83
N ARG A 114 3.24 8.73 31.15
CA ARG A 114 4.50 8.35 31.81
C ARG A 114 5.12 9.50 32.61
N ALA A 115 5.09 10.72 32.10
CA ALA A 115 5.62 11.89 32.81
C ALA A 115 4.79 12.21 34.06
N GLU A 116 3.46 12.08 33.98
CA GLU A 116 2.56 12.26 35.13
C GLU A 116 2.76 11.18 36.19
N GLU A 117 2.92 9.92 35.81
CA GLU A 117 3.23 8.81 36.72
C GLU A 117 4.56 9.04 37.44
N ASN A 118 5.63 9.34 36.70
CA ASN A 118 6.94 9.64 37.29
C ASN A 118 6.89 10.84 38.26
N ALA A 119 6.12 11.88 37.92
CA ALA A 119 5.95 13.05 38.79
C ALA A 119 5.21 12.71 40.10
N ARG A 120 4.18 11.84 40.02
CA ARG A 120 3.46 11.34 41.20
C ARG A 120 4.37 10.50 42.10
N GLU A 121 5.11 9.55 41.51
CA GLU A 121 6.06 8.72 42.24
C GLU A 121 7.14 9.56 42.94
N GLN A 122 7.68 10.57 42.26
CA GLN A 122 8.67 11.47 42.86
C GLN A 122 8.10 12.24 44.05
N ALA A 123 6.88 12.78 43.93
CA ALA A 123 6.22 13.50 45.02
C ALA A 123 5.97 12.60 46.25
N ASP A 124 5.60 11.34 46.02
CA ASP A 124 5.40 10.34 47.08
C ASP A 124 6.73 10.01 47.80
N LEU A 125 7.81 9.82 47.04
CA LEU A 125 9.15 9.58 47.58
C LEU A 125 9.65 10.78 48.41
N ASP A 126 9.45 12.00 47.91
CA ASP A 126 9.83 13.23 48.61
C ASP A 126 9.05 13.40 49.93
N SER A 127 7.75 13.09 49.94
CA SER A 127 6.91 13.07 51.14
C SER A 127 7.43 12.09 52.20
N ILE A 128 7.80 10.86 51.79
CA ILE A 128 8.37 9.84 52.68
C ILE A 128 9.73 10.30 53.24
N GLY A 129 10.57 10.91 52.42
CA GLY A 129 11.86 11.47 52.82
C GLY A 129 11.73 12.57 53.88
N LEU A 130 10.79 13.50 53.67
CA LEU A 130 10.47 14.58 54.63
C LEU A 130 9.92 14.04 55.95
N MET A 131 9.11 12.99 55.91
CA MET A 131 8.56 12.37 57.12
C MET A 131 9.64 11.66 57.95
N ARG A 132 10.58 10.95 57.31
CA ARG A 132 11.74 10.35 57.99
C ARG A 132 12.69 11.40 58.58
N SER A 133 12.94 12.49 57.86
CA SER A 133 13.79 13.58 58.34
C SER A 133 13.23 14.26 59.61
N ARG A 134 11.90 14.45 59.69
CA ARG A 134 11.26 15.00 60.91
C ARG A 134 11.34 14.06 62.11
N ILE A 135 11.20 12.75 61.92
CA ILE A 135 11.30 11.78 63.01
C ILE A 135 12.74 11.71 63.56
N GLY A 136 13.75 11.83 62.70
CA GLY A 136 15.16 11.85 63.11
C GLY A 136 15.63 13.15 63.77
N ALA A 137 14.91 14.26 63.64
CA ALA A 137 15.25 15.55 64.25
C ALA A 137 14.63 15.76 65.65
N VAL A 138 13.75 14.86 66.09
CA VAL A 138 13.05 14.92 67.38
C VAL A 138 13.58 13.87 68.39
N ALA A 139 14.53 13.04 67.97
CA ALA A 139 15.28 12.11 68.82
C ALA A 139 16.65 12.70 69.20
#